data_AF-A0A1S7LMS9-F1
#
_entry.id   AF-A0A1S7LMS9-F1
#
_cell.length_a   1.000
_cell.length_b   1.000
_cell.length_c   1.000
_cell.angle_alpha   90.00
_cell.angle_beta   90.00
_cell.angle_gamma   90.00
#
_symmetry.space_group_name_H-M   'P 1'
#
loop_
_entity.id
_entity.type
_entity.pdbx_description
1 polymer ?
#
loop_
_entity_poly.entity_id
_entity_poly.type
_entity_poly.pdbx_seq_one_letter_code
_entity_poly.pdbx_strand_id
1 'polypeptide(L)'
;MYMSNKERKEKIDALHKQRVQQVEKQQASLLAERPLVDRTHFGTKAAAAQAFEQRLQEQQKRREEILNRPKFAQEESKAQRQKRAQVAHRKRVKIFDGWNLWREPEVAEAEQRRRIARRLRRQLRVRLYKIRKNRALLIPYLLILVVFGTGWMVDTMNQLGRQLKERPIVFMQWEEQHPIMGDVVRWIYQERSNEKSKWHNMESFVKKLKTVEP
;
A
#
# COMPACT_ATOMS: atom_id res chain seq x y z
N MET A 1 -15.55 -33.43 -5.50
CA MET A 1 -16.46 -32.74 -4.55
C MET A 1 -16.61 -31.30 -5.03
N TYR A 2 -17.78 -30.93 -5.56
CA TYR A 2 -18.06 -29.55 -5.99
C TYR A 2 -18.58 -28.76 -4.79
N MET A 3 -17.95 -27.62 -4.47
CA MET A 3 -18.39 -26.78 -3.35
C MET A 3 -19.85 -26.33 -3.56
N SER A 4 -20.63 -26.39 -2.49
CA SER A 4 -22.03 -25.94 -2.50
C SER A 4 -22.10 -24.44 -2.78
N ASN A 5 -23.17 -23.99 -3.45
CA ASN A 5 -23.41 -22.57 -3.74
C ASN A 5 -23.39 -21.71 -2.46
N LYS A 6 -23.79 -22.27 -1.31
CA LYS A 6 -23.75 -21.59 -0.01
C LYS A 6 -22.30 -21.33 0.44
N GLU A 7 -21.46 -22.36 0.38
CA GLU A 7 -20.03 -22.27 0.74
C GLU A 7 -19.27 -21.31 -0.19
N ARG A 8 -19.65 -21.28 -1.48
CA ARG A 8 -19.08 -20.35 -2.45
C ARG A 8 -19.43 -18.90 -2.10
N LYS A 9 -20.67 -18.62 -1.69
CA LYS A 9 -21.10 -17.28 -1.28
C LYS A 9 -20.41 -16.81 -0.01
N GLU A 10 -20.29 -17.68 0.98
CA GLU A 10 -19.59 -17.38 2.24
C GLU A 10 -18.11 -17.07 2.02
N LYS A 11 -17.43 -17.80 1.12
CA LYS A 11 -16.04 -17.50 0.72
C LYS A 11 -15.90 -16.16 0.01
N ILE A 12 -16.85 -15.80 -0.86
CA ILE A 12 -16.85 -14.51 -1.57
C ILE A 12 -17.05 -13.36 -0.57
N ASP A 13 -17.99 -13.49 0.36
CA ASP A 13 -18.25 -12.48 1.39
C ASP A 13 -17.05 -12.33 2.35
N ALA A 14 -16.39 -13.43 2.71
CA ALA A 14 -15.17 -13.41 3.51
C ALA A 14 -14.01 -12.70 2.78
N LEU A 15 -13.80 -13.01 1.50
CA LEU A 15 -12.79 -12.34 0.66
C LEU A 15 -13.10 -10.85 0.47
N HIS A 16 -14.38 -10.49 0.31
CA HIS A 16 -14.80 -9.10 0.19
C HIS A 16 -14.53 -8.32 1.49
N LYS A 17 -14.90 -8.88 2.65
CA LYS A 17 -14.60 -8.27 3.96
C LYS A 17 -13.10 -8.07 4.17
N GLN A 18 -12.27 -9.06 3.80
CA GLN A 18 -10.81 -8.93 3.87
C GLN A 18 -10.27 -7.81 2.97
N ARG A 19 -10.79 -7.67 1.74
CA ARG A 19 -10.40 -6.57 0.83
C ARG A 19 -10.81 -5.20 1.38
N VAL A 20 -12.01 -5.07 1.93
CA VAL A 20 -12.47 -3.82 2.56
C VAL A 20 -11.57 -3.43 3.72
N GLN A 21 -11.23 -4.37 4.60
CA GLN A 21 -10.30 -4.12 5.72
C GLN A 21 -8.89 -3.73 5.26
N GLN A 22 -8.39 -4.31 4.16
CA GLN A 22 -7.09 -3.93 3.59
C GLN A 22 -7.12 -2.50 3.02
N VAL A 23 -8.20 -2.11 2.34
CA VAL A 23 -8.39 -0.75 1.81
C VAL A 23 -8.50 0.27 2.95
N GLU A 24 -9.24 -0.05 4.01
CA GLU A 24 -9.34 0.79 5.21
C GLU A 24 -7.99 0.98 5.91
N LYS A 25 -7.19 -0.10 6.04
CA LYS A 25 -5.83 -0.02 6.60
C LYS A 25 -4.90 0.85 5.74
N GLN A 26 -4.94 0.71 4.42
CA GLN A 26 -4.17 1.54 3.50
C GLN A 26 -4.63 3.01 3.52
N GLN A 27 -5.93 3.25 3.66
CA GLN A 27 -6.46 4.61 3.80
C GLN A 27 -5.99 5.24 5.11
N ALA A 28 -5.99 4.49 6.21
CA ALA A 28 -5.50 4.95 7.50
C ALA A 28 -3.99 5.23 7.48
N SER A 29 -3.17 4.40 6.83
CA SER A 29 -1.73 4.62 6.70
C SER A 29 -1.41 5.83 5.82
N LEU A 30 -2.13 6.03 4.71
CA LEU A 30 -1.99 7.21 3.85
C LEU A 30 -2.40 8.51 4.56
N LEU A 31 -3.32 8.44 5.52
CA LEU A 31 -3.68 9.58 6.38
C LEU A 31 -2.62 9.87 7.46
N ALA A 32 -1.86 8.86 7.90
CA ALA A 32 -0.80 9.00 8.88
C ALA A 32 0.55 9.47 8.27
N GLU A 33 0.86 9.09 7.04
CA GLU A 33 2.18 9.30 6.42
C GLU A 33 2.41 10.71 5.83
N ARG A 34 1.41 11.60 5.79
CA ARG A 34 1.63 12.98 5.35
C ARG A 34 0.92 14.01 6.22
N PRO A 35 1.66 14.86 6.98
CA PRO A 35 1.13 16.15 7.38
C PRO A 35 1.04 17.03 6.13
N LEU A 36 -0.03 16.89 5.34
CA LEU A 36 -0.41 17.83 4.29
C LEU A 36 -0.90 19.12 4.95
N VAL A 37 0.06 19.90 5.47
CA VAL A 37 -0.15 21.21 6.11
C VAL A 37 -0.52 22.29 5.09
N ASP A 38 -0.33 22.04 3.80
CA ASP A 38 -0.55 23.08 2.79
C ASP A 38 -1.95 23.11 2.17
N ARG A 39 -2.68 24.18 2.55
CA ARG A 39 -3.66 24.94 1.76
C ARG A 39 -5.13 24.48 1.67
N THR A 40 -5.68 23.86 2.70
CA THR A 40 -7.14 23.86 2.88
C THR A 40 -7.53 24.30 4.29
N HIS A 41 -8.60 25.08 4.44
CA HIS A 41 -9.18 25.46 5.74
C HIS A 41 -9.56 24.26 6.62
N PHE A 42 -9.57 23.05 6.06
CA PHE A 42 -9.72 21.80 6.79
C PHE A 42 -8.41 21.36 7.45
N GLY A 43 -7.27 21.55 6.78
CA GLY A 43 -5.93 21.33 7.34
C GLY A 43 -5.65 22.27 8.52
N THR A 44 -6.09 23.52 8.46
CA THR A 44 -5.98 24.45 9.60
C THR A 44 -6.87 24.04 10.77
N LYS A 45 -8.05 23.45 10.52
CA LYS A 45 -8.95 22.94 11.57
C LYS A 45 -8.44 21.63 12.18
N ALA A 46 -7.85 20.74 11.36
CA ALA A 46 -7.21 19.52 11.84
C ALA A 46 -5.93 19.81 12.64
N ALA A 47 -5.11 20.77 12.19
CA ALA A 47 -3.96 21.26 12.95
C ALA A 47 -4.40 21.94 14.27
N ALA A 48 -5.50 22.71 14.25
CA ALA A 48 -6.07 23.28 15.47
C ALA A 48 -6.61 22.19 16.42
N ALA A 49 -7.19 21.11 15.90
CA ALA A 49 -7.64 19.97 16.67
C ALA A 49 -6.47 19.19 17.29
N GLN A 50 -5.41 18.93 16.52
CA GLN A 50 -4.19 18.30 17.05
C GLN A 50 -3.48 19.17 18.09
N ALA A 51 -3.37 20.48 17.86
CA ALA A 51 -2.85 21.42 18.83
C ALA A 51 -3.71 21.47 20.10
N PHE A 52 -5.03 21.29 19.97
CA PHE A 52 -5.93 21.18 21.11
C PHE A 52 -5.73 19.88 21.88
N GLU A 53 -5.58 18.74 21.21
CA GLU A 53 -5.26 17.45 21.85
C GLU A 53 -3.91 17.50 22.59
N GLN A 54 -2.89 18.11 22.01
CA GLN A 54 -1.59 18.31 22.66
C GLN A 54 -1.71 19.18 23.92
N ARG A 55 -2.46 20.29 23.87
CA ARG A 55 -2.76 21.11 25.06
C ARG A 55 -3.53 20.32 26.11
N LEU A 56 -4.42 19.41 25.70
CA LEU A 56 -5.21 18.58 26.60
C LEU A 56 -4.33 17.54 27.31
N GLN A 57 -3.38 16.94 26.59
CA GLN A 57 -2.37 16.04 27.16
C GLN A 57 -1.40 16.78 28.09
N GLU A 58 -0.93 17.98 27.73
CA GLU A 58 -0.10 18.81 28.61
C GLU A 58 -0.85 19.22 29.89
N GLN A 59 -2.13 19.54 29.78
CA GLN A 59 -2.97 19.81 30.96
C GLN A 59 -3.21 18.57 31.80
N GLN A 60 -3.34 17.38 31.19
CA GLN A 60 -3.42 16.12 31.92
C GLN A 60 -2.12 15.83 32.67
N LYS A 61 -0.95 15.98 32.01
CA LYS A 61 0.36 15.86 32.66
C LYS A 61 0.53 16.85 33.82
N ARG A 62 0.16 18.13 33.63
CA ARG A 62 0.16 19.12 34.72
C ARG A 62 -0.81 18.76 35.84
N ARG A 63 -1.95 18.14 35.53
CA ARG A 63 -2.87 17.64 36.57
C ARG A 63 -2.27 16.47 37.34
N GLU A 64 -1.59 15.56 36.66
CA GLU A 64 -0.87 14.46 37.31
C GLU A 64 0.28 14.99 38.18
N GLU A 65 1.03 15.98 37.70
CA GLU A 65 2.06 16.68 38.47
C GLU A 65 1.48 17.39 39.70
N ILE A 66 0.33 18.07 39.58
CA ILE A 66 -0.37 18.71 40.71
C ILE A 66 -0.93 17.68 41.69
N LEU A 67 -1.43 16.55 41.19
CA LEU A 67 -1.94 15.44 42.02
C LEU A 67 -0.83 14.72 42.78
N ASN A 68 0.36 14.62 42.17
CA ASN A 68 1.53 13.95 42.74
C ASN A 68 2.44 14.91 43.53
N ARG A 69 2.15 16.23 43.52
CA ARG A 69 2.88 17.21 44.33
C ARG A 69 2.59 16.96 45.82
N PRO A 70 3.61 16.95 46.69
CA PRO A 70 3.37 16.85 48.13
C PRO A 70 2.49 18.01 48.59
N LYS A 71 1.40 17.67 49.30
CA LYS A 71 0.34 18.61 49.69
C LYS A 71 0.91 19.68 50.62
N PHE A 72 1.05 20.91 50.12
CA PHE A 72 1.01 22.08 51.00
C PHE A 72 -0.45 22.34 51.41
N ALA A 73 -0.65 22.52 52.71
CA ALA A 73 -1.91 22.48 53.43
C ALA A 73 -3.02 23.37 52.84
N GLN A 74 -4.21 22.78 52.64
CA GLN A 74 -5.52 23.30 53.07
C GLN A 74 -6.63 22.29 52.70
N GLU A 75 -7.37 21.87 53.72
CA GLU A 75 -8.34 20.78 53.67
C GLU A 75 -9.69 21.20 53.06
N GLU A 76 -9.77 21.35 51.73
CA GLU A 76 -11.08 21.19 51.08
C GLU A 76 -11.44 19.70 51.09
N SER A 77 -12.54 19.33 51.76
CA SER A 77 -13.06 17.97 51.82
C SER A 77 -13.17 17.34 50.43
N LYS A 78 -12.76 16.08 50.30
CA LYS A 78 -12.77 15.30 49.04
C LYS A 78 -14.13 15.37 48.32
N ALA A 79 -15.23 15.46 49.09
CA ALA A 79 -16.58 15.56 48.57
C ALA A 79 -16.88 16.89 47.85
N GLN A 80 -16.34 18.02 48.34
CA GLN A 80 -16.53 19.33 47.71
C GLN A 80 -15.79 19.44 46.38
N ARG A 81 -14.59 18.86 46.29
CA ARG A 81 -13.81 18.81 45.04
C ARG A 81 -14.52 18.00 43.96
N GLN A 82 -15.09 16.85 44.33
CA GLN A 82 -15.86 16.02 43.40
C GLN A 82 -17.15 16.71 42.94
N LYS A 83 -17.89 17.40 43.83
CA LYS A 83 -19.06 18.18 43.44
C LYS A 83 -18.72 19.30 42.46
N ARG A 84 -17.65 20.08 42.71
CA ARG A 84 -17.23 21.14 41.78
C ARG A 84 -16.83 20.58 40.41
N ALA A 85 -16.09 19.46 40.37
CA ALA A 85 -15.70 18.81 39.12
C ALA A 85 -16.92 18.33 38.32
N GLN A 86 -17.91 17.73 38.99
CA GLN A 86 -19.15 17.29 38.36
C GLN A 86 -20.00 18.46 37.83
N VAL A 87 -20.10 19.58 38.56
CA VAL A 87 -20.81 20.78 38.10
C VAL A 87 -20.11 21.41 36.89
N ALA A 88 -18.77 21.49 36.91
CA ALA A 88 -18.00 22.00 35.78
C ALA A 88 -18.15 21.12 34.53
N HIS A 89 -18.15 19.80 34.70
CA HIS A 89 -18.37 18.84 33.61
C HIS A 89 -19.79 18.98 33.02
N ARG A 90 -20.82 18.99 33.86
CA ARG A 90 -22.22 19.15 33.42
C ARG A 90 -22.47 20.47 32.68
N LYS A 91 -21.88 21.58 33.13
CA LYS A 91 -21.98 22.88 32.44
C LYS A 91 -21.34 22.85 31.05
N ARG A 92 -20.20 22.16 30.88
CA ARG A 92 -19.50 22.06 29.59
C ARG A 92 -20.24 21.17 28.58
N VAL A 93 -20.77 20.03 29.01
CA VAL A 93 -21.52 19.10 28.14
C VAL A 93 -22.82 19.73 27.64
N LYS A 94 -23.56 20.44 28.51
CA LYS A 94 -24.80 21.13 28.10
C LYS A 94 -24.60 22.22 27.05
N ILE A 95 -23.44 22.88 27.01
CA ILE A 95 -23.12 23.92 26.00
C ILE A 95 -22.80 23.29 24.64
N PHE A 96 -22.29 22.06 24.61
CA PHE A 96 -21.89 21.38 23.37
C PHE A 96 -23.05 20.60 22.72
N ASP A 97 -23.86 19.89 23.51
CA ASP A 97 -24.84 18.94 22.97
C ASP A 97 -26.20 19.57 22.58
N GLY A 98 -26.59 20.68 23.21
CA GLY A 98 -27.95 21.22 23.05
C GLY A 98 -28.15 22.19 21.88
N TRP A 99 -27.09 22.85 21.41
CA TRP A 99 -27.23 24.03 20.51
C TRP A 99 -26.68 23.84 19.10
N ASN A 100 -25.79 22.86 18.87
CA ASN A 100 -25.02 22.78 17.61
C ASN A 100 -25.39 21.59 16.69
N LEU A 101 -26.06 20.55 17.20
CA LEU A 101 -26.38 19.36 16.42
C LEU A 101 -27.66 19.49 15.58
N TRP A 102 -28.56 20.42 15.93
CA TRP A 102 -29.92 20.49 15.36
C TRP A 102 -30.32 21.85 14.78
N ARG A 103 -29.48 22.89 14.89
CA ARG A 103 -29.74 24.15 14.20
C ARG A 103 -29.33 24.02 12.74
N GLU A 104 -30.26 24.33 11.84
CA GLU A 104 -29.92 24.54 10.44
C GLU A 104 -28.82 25.61 10.36
N PRO A 105 -27.73 25.36 9.60
CA PRO A 105 -26.64 26.32 9.51
C PRO A 105 -27.17 27.64 8.99
N GLU A 106 -26.69 28.76 9.57
CA GLU A 106 -27.06 30.10 9.10
C GLU A 106 -26.91 30.19 7.58
N VAL A 107 -27.78 30.94 6.92
CA VAL A 107 -27.88 30.99 5.44
C VAL A 107 -26.51 31.30 4.80
N ALA A 108 -25.70 32.15 5.44
CA ALA A 108 -24.33 32.46 5.03
C ALA A 108 -23.40 31.24 5.09
N GLU A 109 -23.47 30.43 6.15
CA GLU A 109 -22.71 29.18 6.26
C GLU A 109 -23.20 28.12 5.25
N ALA A 110 -24.51 28.01 5.05
CA ALA A 110 -25.09 27.08 4.08
C ALA A 110 -24.65 27.39 2.65
N GLU A 111 -24.60 28.67 2.28
CA GLU A 111 -24.07 29.13 0.99
C GLU A 111 -22.58 28.84 0.83
N GLN A 112 -21.76 29.09 1.86
CA GLN A 112 -20.35 28.75 1.84
C GLN A 112 -20.15 27.25 1.67
N ARG A 113 -20.90 26.41 2.41
CA ARG A 113 -20.87 24.94 2.27
C ARG A 113 -21.23 24.51 0.84
N ARG A 114 -22.24 25.12 0.22
CA ARG A 114 -22.62 24.86 -1.19
C ARG A 114 -21.53 25.29 -2.17
N ARG A 115 -20.90 26.46 -1.98
CA ARG A 115 -19.80 26.96 -2.84
C ARG A 115 -18.56 26.05 -2.73
N ILE A 116 -18.22 25.61 -1.52
CA ILE A 116 -17.12 24.69 -1.25
C ILE A 116 -17.39 23.33 -1.91
N ALA A 117 -18.59 22.78 -1.74
CA ALA A 117 -18.98 21.51 -2.37
C ALA A 117 -18.87 21.57 -3.91
N ARG A 118 -19.28 22.69 -4.53
CA ARG A 118 -19.12 22.89 -6.00
C ARG A 118 -17.65 22.95 -6.41
N ARG A 119 -16.78 23.66 -5.67
CA ARG A 119 -15.33 23.71 -5.94
C ARG A 119 -14.69 22.34 -5.81
N LEU A 120 -14.99 21.60 -4.75
CA LEU A 120 -14.48 20.24 -4.53
C LEU A 120 -14.90 19.29 -5.66
N ARG A 121 -16.17 19.34 -6.09
CA ARG A 121 -16.65 18.54 -7.24
C ARG A 121 -15.92 18.87 -8.54
N ARG A 122 -15.58 20.14 -8.80
CA ARG A 122 -14.79 20.55 -9.98
C ARG A 122 -13.35 20.04 -9.88
N GLN A 123 -12.70 20.21 -8.73
CA GLN A 123 -11.33 19.73 -8.51
C GLN A 123 -11.23 18.20 -8.65
N LEU A 124 -12.21 17.46 -8.12
CA LEU A 124 -12.29 16.01 -8.27
C LEU A 124 -12.43 15.60 -9.74
N ARG A 125 -13.31 16.26 -10.51
CA ARG A 125 -13.44 15.99 -11.96
C ARG A 125 -12.13 16.22 -12.71
N VAL A 126 -11.43 17.32 -12.43
CA VAL A 126 -10.13 17.63 -13.07
C VAL A 126 -9.07 16.58 -12.69
N ARG A 127 -9.00 16.16 -11.43
CA ARG A 127 -8.06 15.10 -11.00
C ARG A 127 -8.37 13.77 -11.66
N LEU A 128 -9.64 13.35 -11.68
CA LEU A 128 -10.06 12.11 -12.34
C LEU A 128 -9.76 12.13 -13.84
N TYR A 129 -9.99 13.26 -14.50
CA TYR A 129 -9.62 13.45 -15.91
C TYR A 129 -8.11 13.32 -16.12
N LYS A 130 -7.27 13.98 -15.31
CA LYS A 130 -5.81 13.85 -15.38
C LYS A 130 -5.33 12.41 -15.17
N ILE A 131 -5.90 11.70 -14.20
CA ILE A 131 -5.55 10.29 -13.95
C ILE A 131 -5.95 9.42 -15.16
N ARG A 132 -7.17 9.59 -15.70
CA ARG A 132 -7.61 8.85 -16.90
C ARG A 132 -6.73 9.15 -18.10
N LYS A 133 -6.38 10.42 -18.33
CA LYS A 133 -5.48 10.85 -19.41
C LYS A 133 -4.09 10.22 -19.28
N ASN A 134 -3.50 10.25 -18.08
CA ASN A 134 -2.18 9.68 -17.84
C ASN A 134 -2.19 8.15 -17.99
N ARG A 135 -3.22 7.46 -17.48
CA ARG A 135 -3.38 6.02 -17.68
C ARG A 135 -3.56 5.66 -19.15
N ALA A 136 -4.39 6.41 -19.89
CA ALA A 136 -4.60 6.21 -21.31
C ALA A 136 -3.30 6.39 -22.11
N LEU A 137 -2.43 7.32 -21.71
CA LEU A 137 -1.10 7.49 -22.31
C LEU A 137 -0.15 6.35 -21.97
N LEU A 138 -0.23 5.75 -20.76
CA LEU A 138 0.67 4.66 -20.34
C LEU A 138 0.35 3.31 -21.00
N ILE A 139 -0.92 3.03 -21.30
CA ILE A 139 -1.35 1.77 -21.92
C ILE A 139 -0.60 1.46 -23.23
N PRO A 140 -0.48 2.37 -24.22
CA PRO A 140 0.26 2.07 -25.44
C PRO A 140 1.75 1.83 -25.17
N TYR A 141 2.38 2.55 -24.24
CA TYR A 141 3.78 2.28 -23.90
C TYR A 141 3.99 0.89 -23.27
N LEU A 142 3.05 0.43 -22.43
CA LEU A 142 3.10 -0.92 -21.87
C LEU A 142 2.92 -1.98 -22.95
N LEU A 143 2.01 -1.77 -23.91
CA LEU A 143 1.84 -2.68 -25.05
C LEU A 143 3.11 -2.74 -25.91
N ILE A 144 3.70 -1.58 -26.20
CA ILE A 144 4.97 -1.50 -26.93
C ILE A 144 6.07 -2.26 -26.17
N LEU A 145 6.21 -2.05 -24.86
CA LEU A 145 7.18 -2.78 -24.04
C LEU A 145 7.00 -4.30 -24.09
N VAL A 146 5.75 -4.78 -24.04
CA VAL A 146 5.46 -6.21 -24.14
C VAL A 146 5.81 -6.75 -25.53
N VAL A 147 5.48 -6.02 -26.60
CA VAL A 147 5.83 -6.43 -27.97
C VAL A 147 7.34 -6.46 -28.18
N PHE A 148 8.07 -5.43 -27.74
CA PHE A 148 9.54 -5.42 -27.84
C PHE A 148 10.19 -6.49 -26.96
N GLY A 149 9.68 -6.68 -25.73
CA GLY A 149 10.18 -7.72 -24.81
C GLY A 149 9.96 -9.13 -25.36
N THR A 150 8.79 -9.41 -25.91
CA THR A 150 8.49 -10.70 -26.55
C THR A 150 9.32 -10.91 -27.81
N GLY A 151 9.49 -9.89 -28.66
CA GLY A 151 10.36 -9.97 -29.85
C GLY A 151 11.81 -10.30 -29.49
N TRP A 152 12.37 -9.63 -28.49
CA TRP A 152 13.73 -9.88 -28.01
C TRP A 152 13.88 -11.27 -27.36
N MET A 153 12.88 -11.69 -26.60
CA MET A 153 12.86 -13.03 -26.00
C MET A 153 12.80 -14.13 -27.06
N VAL A 154 12.02 -13.95 -28.12
CA VAL A 154 11.96 -14.93 -29.23
C VAL A 154 13.29 -15.02 -29.97
N ASP A 155 13.95 -13.88 -30.26
CA ASP A 155 15.24 -13.89 -30.94
C ASP A 155 16.33 -14.57 -30.09
N THR A 156 16.39 -14.25 -28.80
CA THR A 156 17.35 -14.91 -27.88
C THR A 156 17.07 -16.41 -27.74
N MET A 157 15.81 -16.84 -27.64
CA MET A 157 15.45 -18.27 -27.65
C MET A 157 15.88 -18.96 -28.95
N ASN A 158 15.73 -18.31 -30.11
CA ASN A 158 16.17 -18.85 -31.40
C ASN A 158 17.69 -18.93 -31.52
N GLN A 159 18.43 -17.97 -30.96
CA GLN A 159 19.89 -18.02 -30.92
C GLN A 159 20.38 -19.14 -29.99
N LEU A 160 19.76 -19.29 -28.81
CA LEU A 160 20.07 -20.36 -27.87
C LEU A 160 19.73 -21.74 -28.43
N GLY A 161 18.62 -21.87 -29.17
CA GLY A 161 18.29 -23.10 -29.91
C GLY A 161 19.30 -23.46 -31.00
N ARG A 162 19.84 -22.46 -31.71
CA ARG A 162 20.94 -22.67 -32.67
C ARG A 162 22.24 -23.07 -31.96
N GLN A 163 22.59 -22.41 -30.86
CA GLN A 163 23.76 -22.77 -30.07
C GLN A 163 23.66 -24.17 -29.47
N LEU A 164 22.46 -24.58 -29.04
CA LEU A 164 22.21 -25.94 -28.57
C LEU A 164 22.55 -26.97 -29.67
N LYS A 165 22.10 -26.74 -30.91
CA LYS A 165 22.35 -27.64 -32.05
C LYS A 165 23.78 -27.62 -32.59
N GLU A 166 24.37 -26.43 -32.71
CA GLU A 166 25.67 -26.25 -33.39
C GLU A 166 26.86 -26.25 -32.43
N ARG A 167 26.66 -25.81 -31.18
CA ARG A 167 27.72 -25.61 -30.17
C ARG A 167 27.25 -26.05 -28.76
N PRO A 168 26.93 -27.34 -28.58
CA PRO A 168 26.29 -27.84 -27.36
C PRO A 168 27.11 -27.60 -26.09
N ILE A 169 28.44 -27.62 -26.19
CA ILE A 169 29.35 -27.37 -25.05
C ILE A 169 29.22 -25.93 -24.54
N VAL A 170 29.09 -24.95 -25.44
CA VAL A 170 28.93 -23.53 -25.07
C VAL A 170 27.55 -23.30 -24.46
N PHE A 171 26.52 -23.97 -25.01
CA PHE A 171 25.19 -23.95 -24.43
C PHE A 171 25.16 -24.58 -23.02
N MET A 172 25.90 -25.66 -22.79
CA MET A 172 25.96 -26.33 -21.49
C MET A 172 26.59 -25.43 -20.41
N GLN A 173 27.64 -24.67 -20.75
CA GLN A 173 28.24 -23.68 -19.85
C GLN A 173 27.28 -22.52 -19.53
N TRP A 174 26.48 -22.10 -20.51
CA TRP A 174 25.44 -21.10 -20.29
C TRP A 174 24.27 -21.65 -19.44
N GLU A 175 23.89 -22.91 -19.64
CA GLU A 175 22.86 -23.62 -18.86
C GLU A 175 23.27 -23.78 -17.39
N GLU A 176 24.56 -23.99 -17.09
CA GLU A 176 25.06 -24.01 -15.71
C GLU A 176 24.78 -22.68 -14.99
N GLN A 177 24.84 -21.56 -15.70
CA GLN A 177 24.53 -20.23 -15.15
C GLN A 177 23.03 -19.93 -15.13
N HIS A 178 22.25 -20.56 -16.01
CA HIS A 178 20.81 -20.33 -16.19
C HIS A 178 20.00 -21.63 -16.31
N PRO A 179 19.90 -22.44 -15.24
CA PRO A 179 19.39 -23.81 -15.31
C PRO A 179 17.92 -23.88 -15.73
N ILE A 180 17.08 -22.98 -15.21
CA ILE A 180 15.64 -22.94 -15.52
C ILE A 180 15.41 -22.60 -17.00
N MET A 181 16.16 -21.66 -17.56
CA MET A 181 16.00 -21.27 -18.96
C MET A 181 16.62 -22.30 -19.91
N GLY A 182 17.69 -23.00 -19.50
CA GLY A 182 18.24 -24.11 -20.26
C GLY A 182 17.25 -25.27 -20.43
N ASP A 183 16.53 -25.65 -19.37
CA ASP A 183 15.48 -26.68 -19.44
C ASP A 183 14.33 -26.27 -20.37
N VAL A 184 13.94 -24.99 -20.35
CA VAL A 184 12.91 -24.44 -21.25
C VAL A 184 13.37 -24.51 -22.71
N VAL A 185 14.60 -24.09 -23.02
CA VAL A 185 15.14 -24.16 -24.39
C VAL A 185 15.21 -25.61 -24.87
N ARG A 186 15.74 -26.53 -24.06
CA ARG A 186 15.81 -27.97 -24.41
C ARG A 186 14.42 -28.57 -24.64
N TRP A 187 13.43 -28.17 -23.84
CA TRP A 187 12.03 -28.60 -24.03
C TRP A 187 11.43 -28.08 -25.34
N ILE A 188 11.63 -26.79 -25.66
CA ILE A 188 11.15 -26.16 -26.91
C ILE A 188 11.75 -26.86 -28.14
N TYR A 189 13.04 -27.19 -28.10
CA TYR A 189 13.75 -27.84 -29.20
C TYR A 189 13.72 -29.38 -29.16
N GLN A 190 12.88 -29.97 -28.29
CA GLN A 190 12.61 -31.41 -28.18
C GLN A 190 13.85 -32.31 -27.94
N GLU A 191 14.92 -31.76 -27.39
CA GLU A 191 16.11 -32.53 -27.01
C GLU A 191 15.88 -33.18 -25.63
N ARG A 192 15.35 -34.40 -25.65
CA ARG A 192 15.08 -35.18 -24.43
C ARG A 192 16.38 -35.57 -23.73
N SER A 193 16.31 -35.62 -22.40
CA SER A 193 17.36 -35.85 -21.38
C SER A 193 18.43 -36.93 -21.65
N ASN A 194 18.21 -37.85 -22.59
CA ASN A 194 19.15 -38.96 -22.88
C ASN A 194 20.47 -38.50 -23.51
N GLU A 195 20.54 -37.28 -24.05
CA GLU A 195 21.80 -36.71 -24.57
C GLU A 195 22.61 -35.92 -23.53
N LYS A 196 22.00 -35.52 -22.41
CA LYS A 196 22.68 -34.71 -21.36
C LYS A 196 23.85 -35.48 -20.74
N SER A 197 23.72 -36.80 -20.55
CA SER A 197 24.80 -37.67 -20.06
C SER A 197 25.91 -37.89 -21.09
N LYS A 198 25.57 -37.96 -22.40
CA LYS A 198 26.55 -38.09 -23.48
C LYS A 198 27.46 -36.86 -23.57
N TRP A 199 26.88 -35.67 -23.48
CA TRP A 199 27.62 -34.41 -23.52
C TRP A 199 28.46 -34.17 -22.26
N HIS A 200 27.96 -34.56 -21.08
CA HIS A 200 28.73 -34.48 -19.84
C HIS A 200 29.98 -35.38 -19.86
N ASN A 201 29.85 -36.59 -20.42
CA ASN A 201 30.98 -37.49 -20.64
C ASN A 201 31.97 -36.92 -21.67
N MET A 202 31.49 -36.27 -22.74
CA MET A 202 32.33 -35.58 -23.72
C MET A 202 33.08 -34.39 -23.11
N GLU A 203 32.44 -33.61 -22.24
CA GLU A 203 33.05 -32.46 -21.57
C GLU A 203 34.14 -32.89 -20.59
N SER A 204 33.89 -33.93 -19.78
CA SER A 204 34.92 -34.50 -18.89
C SER A 204 36.10 -35.06 -19.67
N PHE A 205 35.86 -35.60 -20.88
CA PHE A 205 36.91 -36.05 -21.79
C PHE A 205 37.73 -34.88 -22.39
N VAL A 206 37.08 -33.81 -22.85
CA VAL A 206 37.75 -32.60 -23.36
C VAL A 206 38.50 -31.86 -22.25
N LYS A 207 37.96 -31.79 -21.03
CA LYS A 207 38.65 -31.24 -19.86
C LYS A 207 39.91 -32.05 -19.55
N LYS A 208 39.84 -33.39 -19.58
CA LYS A 208 41.01 -34.26 -19.42
C LYS A 208 42.07 -34.03 -20.50
N LEU A 209 41.68 -33.86 -21.76
CA LEU A 209 42.62 -33.55 -22.86
C LEU A 209 43.30 -32.19 -22.68
N LYS A 210 42.59 -31.16 -22.21
CA LYS A 210 43.17 -29.84 -21.94
C LYS A 210 44.09 -29.80 -20.72
N THR A 211 43.94 -30.73 -19.77
CA THR A 211 44.82 -30.86 -18.59
C THR A 211 46.06 -31.73 -18.84
N VAL A 212 46.24 -32.26 -20.06
CA VAL A 212 47.33 -33.19 -20.42
C VAL A 212 48.42 -32.51 -21.28
N GLU A 213 48.37 -31.19 -21.49
CA GLU A 213 49.57 -30.45 -21.91
C GLU A 213 50.35 -29.97 -20.67
N PRO A 214 51.69 -30.11 -20.63
CA PRO A 214 52.61 -30.51 -21.70
C PRO A 214 52.96 -32.01 -21.76
#